data_AF-A0A2D6X3M3-F1
#
_entry.id   AF-A0A2D6X3M3-F1
#
_cell.length_a   1.000
_cell.length_b   1.000
_cell.length_c   1.000
_cell.angle_alpha   90.00
_cell.angle_beta   90.00
_cell.angle_gamma   90.00
#
_symmetry.space_group_name_H-M   'P 1'
#
loop_
_entity.id
_entity.type
_entity.pdbx_description
1 polymer ?
#
loop_
_entity_poly.entity_id
_entity_poly.type
_entity_poly.pdbx_seq_one_letter_code
_entity_poly.pdbx_strand_id
1 'polypeptide(L)'
;MPLTAEGNFLAYKGVTGEFMDFHTRSFDNSVGKTLEMRRNGVCDDANMGCSSGFHAGSYEYAKGYASGGGHLMVVEIDPRDVVSVPHDCECQKLRTSKYVVVGVYETIEAPPLEDGVMPSYVEWDDDFDGVDEDSIEYGAGWDAGYKAAQEE
;
A
#
# COMPACT_ATOMS: atom_id res chain seq x y z
N MET A 1 6.07 -7.55 9.24
CA MET A 1 5.43 -6.26 8.94
C MET A 1 6.31 -5.16 9.53
N PRO A 2 6.81 -4.23 8.70
CA PRO A 2 7.61 -3.09 9.16
C PRO A 2 6.79 -2.16 10.06
N LEU A 3 7.49 -1.47 10.98
CA LEU A 3 6.93 -0.45 11.86
C LEU A 3 7.35 0.95 11.42
N THR A 4 6.46 1.92 11.54
CA THR A 4 6.79 3.34 11.40
C THR A 4 7.33 3.91 12.71
N ALA A 5 7.93 5.11 12.67
CA ALA A 5 8.45 5.79 13.85
C ALA A 5 7.33 6.12 14.88
N GLU A 6 6.11 6.29 14.40
CA GLU A 6 4.90 6.58 15.18
C GLU A 6 4.34 5.33 15.87
N GLY A 7 4.88 4.15 15.58
CA GLY A 7 4.40 2.87 16.12
C GLY A 7 3.24 2.27 15.34
N ASN A 8 2.95 2.78 14.15
CA ASN A 8 2.05 2.13 13.20
C ASN A 8 2.78 0.99 12.49
N PHE A 9 2.04 0.10 11.85
CA PHE A 9 2.62 -0.97 11.05
C PHE A 9 2.17 -0.88 9.60
N LEU A 10 3.07 -1.29 8.70
CA LEU A 10 2.81 -1.41 7.28
C LEU A 10 2.29 -2.82 6.96
N ALA A 11 1.17 -2.88 6.25
CA ALA A 11 0.55 -4.10 5.79
C ALA A 11 0.20 -3.98 4.29
N TYR A 12 -0.23 -5.10 3.71
CA TYR A 12 -0.57 -5.17 2.29
C TYR A 12 -2.06 -5.30 2.07
N LYS A 13 -2.52 -4.72 0.96
CA LYS A 13 -3.91 -4.81 0.53
C LYS A 13 -3.99 -5.00 -0.98
N GLY A 14 -4.55 -6.11 -1.43
CA GLY A 14 -4.89 -6.29 -2.84
C GLY A 14 -6.17 -5.54 -3.19
N VAL A 15 -6.14 -4.83 -4.31
CA VAL A 15 -7.24 -4.02 -4.86
C VAL A 15 -7.39 -4.27 -6.35
N THR A 16 -8.45 -3.73 -6.95
CA THR A 16 -8.71 -3.89 -8.39
C THR A 16 -7.79 -2.99 -9.21
N GLY A 17 -7.80 -3.14 -10.54
CA GLY A 17 -7.05 -2.25 -11.44
C GLY A 17 -7.50 -0.79 -11.37
N GLU A 18 -8.72 -0.54 -10.89
CA GLU A 18 -9.28 0.79 -10.62
C GLU A 18 -9.08 1.23 -9.16
N PHE A 19 -8.19 0.57 -8.41
CA PHE A 19 -7.90 0.83 -6.99
C PHE A 19 -9.08 0.63 -6.03
N MET A 20 -10.13 -0.07 -6.46
CA MET A 20 -11.29 -0.33 -5.60
C MET A 20 -11.06 -1.55 -4.70
N ASP A 21 -11.72 -1.60 -3.54
CA ASP A 21 -11.69 -2.79 -2.70
C ASP A 21 -12.28 -4.01 -3.44
N PHE A 22 -11.64 -5.17 -3.26
CA PHE A 22 -11.91 -6.32 -4.12
C PHE A 22 -13.36 -6.83 -4.06
N HIS A 23 -13.99 -6.76 -2.89
CA HIS A 23 -15.29 -7.38 -2.63
C HIS A 23 -16.48 -6.47 -2.95
N THR A 24 -16.47 -5.24 -2.43
CA THR A 24 -17.63 -4.34 -2.54
C THR A 24 -17.51 -3.33 -3.68
N ARG A 25 -16.29 -3.10 -4.20
CA ARG A 25 -16.00 -2.11 -5.25
C ARG A 25 -16.51 -0.71 -4.91
N SER A 26 -16.58 -0.40 -3.62
CA SER A 26 -17.22 0.81 -3.09
C SER A 26 -16.23 1.75 -2.43
N PHE A 27 -15.02 1.28 -2.14
CA PHE A 27 -13.99 2.03 -1.45
C PHE A 27 -12.76 2.20 -2.34
N ASP A 28 -12.40 3.45 -2.59
CA ASP A 28 -11.21 3.86 -3.33
C ASP A 28 -9.95 3.77 -2.44
N ASN A 29 -8.95 3.04 -2.92
CA ASN A 29 -7.67 2.81 -2.27
C ASN A 29 -6.50 3.42 -3.07
N SER A 30 -6.74 4.51 -3.79
CA SER A 30 -5.66 5.31 -4.37
C SER A 30 -4.71 5.80 -3.26
N VAL A 31 -3.44 6.02 -3.59
CA VAL A 31 -2.43 6.52 -2.64
C VAL A 31 -2.87 7.83 -1.99
N GLY A 32 -2.61 7.98 -0.70
CA GLY A 32 -3.00 9.13 0.12
C GLY A 32 -4.43 9.07 0.65
N LYS A 33 -5.25 8.08 0.24
CA LYS A 33 -6.60 7.91 0.81
C LYS A 33 -6.53 7.38 2.23
N THR A 34 -7.33 7.99 3.10
CA THR A 34 -7.65 7.44 4.42
C THR A 34 -9.03 6.80 4.35
N LEU A 35 -9.12 5.52 4.70
CA LEU A 35 -10.38 4.81 4.77
C LEU A 35 -10.76 4.62 6.22
N GLU A 36 -12.01 4.94 6.56
CA GLU A 36 -12.50 4.89 7.93
C GLU A 36 -13.96 4.44 7.97
N MET A 37 -14.28 3.59 8.94
CA MET A 37 -15.64 3.23 9.32
C MET A 37 -15.79 3.26 10.83
N ARG A 38 -17.03 3.28 11.33
CA ARG A 38 -17.27 3.15 12.77
C ARG A 38 -16.67 1.83 13.25
N ARG A 39 -15.93 1.86 14.36
CA ARG A 39 -15.27 0.66 14.93
C ARG A 39 -16.23 -0.50 15.15
N ASN A 40 -17.44 -0.24 15.65
CA ASN A 40 -18.46 -1.26 15.86
C ASN A 40 -19.15 -1.74 14.57
N GLY A 41 -18.80 -1.19 13.41
CA GLY A 41 -19.15 -1.73 12.10
C GLY A 41 -18.19 -2.84 11.63
N VAL A 42 -17.04 -2.98 12.30
CA VAL A 42 -16.08 -4.05 12.05
C VAL A 42 -16.45 -5.26 12.90
N CYS A 43 -16.42 -6.44 12.29
CA CYS A 43 -16.70 -7.69 12.99
C CYS A 43 -15.53 -8.07 13.94
N ASP A 44 -15.86 -8.24 15.21
CA ASP A 44 -14.93 -8.59 16.28
C ASP A 44 -14.78 -10.10 16.52
N ASP A 45 -15.71 -10.93 16.02
CA ASP A 45 -15.63 -12.39 16.13
C ASP A 45 -14.56 -12.96 15.19
N ALA A 46 -13.45 -13.43 15.77
CA ALA A 46 -12.31 -14.05 15.06
C ALA A 46 -12.64 -15.40 14.40
N ASN A 47 -13.75 -16.04 14.77
CA ASN A 47 -14.21 -17.29 14.14
C ASN A 47 -14.92 -17.03 12.80
N MET A 48 -15.34 -15.79 12.54
CA MET A 48 -15.89 -15.39 11.24
C MET A 48 -14.76 -14.94 10.31
N GLY A 49 -14.47 -15.76 9.31
CA GLY A 49 -13.36 -15.54 8.39
C GLY A 49 -13.50 -14.31 7.49
N CYS A 50 -14.51 -14.30 6.61
CA CYS A 50 -14.84 -13.18 5.74
C CYS A 50 -16.06 -12.44 6.30
N SER A 51 -15.83 -11.29 6.94
CA SER A 51 -16.89 -10.50 7.56
C SER A 51 -16.64 -9.00 7.38
N SER A 52 -17.47 -8.15 7.99
CA SER A 52 -17.37 -6.70 7.84
C SER A 52 -16.09 -6.14 8.48
N GLY A 53 -15.51 -5.14 7.81
CA GLY A 53 -14.25 -4.53 8.21
C GLY A 53 -13.34 -4.32 7.01
N PHE A 54 -12.37 -3.42 7.15
CA PHE A 54 -11.33 -3.33 6.14
C PHE A 54 -10.28 -4.40 6.36
N HIS A 55 -10.00 -5.16 5.30
CA HIS A 55 -8.98 -6.20 5.32
C HIS A 55 -7.65 -5.69 4.77
N ALA A 56 -6.60 -6.00 5.51
CA ALA A 56 -5.19 -5.90 5.14
C ALA A 56 -4.45 -7.09 5.79
N GLY A 57 -3.24 -7.39 5.33
CA GLY A 57 -2.53 -8.57 5.83
C GLY A 57 -1.09 -8.68 5.36
N SER A 58 -0.57 -9.90 5.42
CA SER A 58 0.74 -10.25 4.87
C SER A 58 0.78 -10.03 3.36
N TYR A 59 2.00 -9.97 2.84
CA TYR A 59 2.25 -9.90 1.42
C TYR A 59 1.63 -11.10 0.69
N GLU A 60 1.82 -12.31 1.20
CA GLU A 60 1.34 -13.56 0.62
C GLU A 60 -0.19 -13.58 0.53
N TYR A 61 -0.87 -13.11 1.57
CA TYR A 61 -2.32 -13.00 1.59
C TYR A 61 -2.81 -11.99 0.54
N ALA A 62 -2.22 -10.80 0.49
CA ALA A 62 -2.69 -9.72 -0.37
C ALA A 62 -2.34 -9.92 -1.84
N LYS A 63 -1.18 -10.52 -2.14
CA LYS A 63 -0.69 -10.86 -3.50
C LYS A 63 -1.70 -11.68 -4.29
N GLY A 64 -2.40 -12.61 -3.63
CA GLY A 64 -3.45 -13.41 -4.26
C GLY A 64 -4.54 -12.58 -4.94
N TYR A 65 -4.90 -11.44 -4.36
CA TYR A 65 -5.97 -10.57 -4.86
C TYR A 65 -5.51 -9.58 -5.94
N ALA A 66 -4.20 -9.36 -6.08
CA ALA A 66 -3.63 -8.51 -7.14
C ALA A 66 -3.33 -9.28 -8.44
N SER A 67 -3.19 -10.61 -8.36
CA SER A 67 -2.74 -11.48 -9.46
C SER A 67 -3.60 -11.48 -10.74
N GLY A 68 -4.81 -10.93 -10.71
CA GLY A 68 -5.74 -10.83 -11.84
C GLY A 68 -5.75 -9.49 -12.60
N GLY A 69 -4.66 -8.72 -12.55
CA GLY A 69 -4.61 -7.35 -13.09
C GLY A 69 -5.05 -6.28 -12.09
N GLY A 70 -4.96 -6.59 -10.80
CA GLY A 70 -5.15 -5.63 -9.72
C GLY A 70 -3.83 -5.03 -9.23
N HIS A 71 -3.91 -4.19 -8.20
CA HIS A 71 -2.75 -3.61 -7.56
C HIS A 71 -2.53 -4.19 -6.16
N LEU A 72 -1.28 -4.30 -5.76
CA LEU A 72 -0.89 -4.57 -4.39
C LEU A 72 -0.55 -3.24 -3.74
N MET A 73 -1.29 -2.85 -2.72
CA MET A 73 -1.12 -1.58 -2.02
C MET A 73 -0.38 -1.80 -0.70
N VAL A 74 0.41 -0.82 -0.30
CA VAL A 74 0.93 -0.71 1.06
C VAL A 74 0.01 0.20 1.85
N VAL A 75 -0.38 -0.23 3.05
CA VAL A 75 -1.24 0.52 3.96
C VAL A 75 -0.58 0.66 5.32
N GLU A 76 -0.73 1.82 5.93
CA GLU A 76 -0.31 2.11 7.29
C GLU A 76 -1.50 2.03 8.23
N ILE A 77 -1.34 1.29 9.32
CA ILE A 77 -2.41 0.99 10.28
C ILE A 77 -1.93 1.32 11.70
N ASP A 78 -2.69 2.14 12.41
CA ASP A 78 -2.53 2.31 13.85
C ASP A 78 -3.03 1.02 14.55
N PRO A 79 -2.22 0.36 15.39
CA PRO A 79 -2.66 -0.80 16.16
C PRO A 79 -3.96 -0.59 16.94
N ARG A 80 -4.27 0.65 17.32
CA ARG A 80 -5.53 1.00 17.99
C ARG A 80 -6.73 0.75 17.11
N ASP A 81 -6.63 0.84 15.79
CA ASP A 81 -7.74 0.68 14.84
C ASP A 81 -7.98 -0.79 14.44
N VAL A 82 -7.08 -1.70 14.81
CA VAL A 82 -7.28 -3.14 14.63
C VAL A 82 -8.38 -3.64 15.57
N VAL A 83 -9.32 -4.40 15.02
CA VAL A 83 -10.47 -4.92 15.76
C VAL A 83 -10.36 -6.43 15.98
N SER A 84 -9.93 -7.19 14.98
CA SER A 84 -9.80 -8.65 15.12
C SER A 84 -8.88 -9.26 14.07
N VAL A 85 -8.37 -10.46 14.36
CA VAL A 85 -7.51 -11.26 13.48
C VAL A 85 -8.19 -12.61 13.25
N PRO A 86 -8.82 -12.82 12.07
CA PRO A 86 -9.49 -14.08 11.75
C PRO A 86 -8.57 -15.31 11.73
N HIS A 87 -9.09 -16.47 12.14
CA HIS A 87 -8.34 -17.74 12.17
C HIS A 87 -8.30 -18.48 10.83
N ASP A 88 -9.14 -18.13 9.85
CA ASP A 88 -9.36 -18.86 8.60
C ASP A 88 -8.24 -18.72 7.56
N CYS A 89 -7.26 -17.85 7.81
CA CYS A 89 -6.15 -17.58 6.89
C CYS A 89 -4.79 -17.65 7.61
N GLU A 90 -4.63 -18.58 8.56
CA GLU A 90 -3.38 -18.73 9.35
C GLU A 90 -2.92 -17.41 10.02
N CYS A 91 -3.89 -16.59 10.43
CA CYS A 91 -3.68 -15.25 10.99
C CYS A 91 -2.94 -14.27 10.04
N GLN A 92 -2.94 -14.52 8.73
CA GLN A 92 -2.29 -13.66 7.73
C GLN A 92 -3.07 -12.37 7.42
N LYS A 93 -4.34 -12.26 7.83
CA LYS A 93 -5.17 -11.07 7.63
C LYS A 93 -5.70 -10.53 8.95
N LEU A 94 -6.00 -9.24 8.97
CA LEU A 94 -6.70 -8.57 10.06
C LEU A 94 -7.89 -7.77 9.55
N ARG A 95 -8.76 -7.38 10.49
CA ARG A 95 -9.85 -6.43 10.29
C ARG A 95 -9.54 -5.14 11.05
N THR A 96 -9.54 -4.02 10.35
CA THR A 96 -9.34 -2.68 10.92
C THR A 96 -10.52 -1.75 10.64
N SER A 97 -10.74 -0.78 11.52
CA SER A 97 -11.69 0.31 11.30
C SER A 97 -11.12 1.46 10.48
N LYS A 98 -9.79 1.60 10.44
CA LYS A 98 -9.10 2.70 9.76
C LYS A 98 -7.70 2.32 9.27
N TYR A 99 -7.30 2.90 8.15
CA TYR A 99 -5.93 2.87 7.64
C TYR A 99 -5.70 3.99 6.62
N VAL A 100 -4.43 4.23 6.30
CA VAL A 100 -4.00 5.14 5.23
C VAL A 100 -3.32 4.33 4.13
N VAL A 101 -3.62 4.61 2.87
CA VAL A 101 -2.90 4.03 1.73
C VAL A 101 -1.63 4.84 1.50
N VAL A 102 -0.49 4.18 1.62
CA VAL A 102 0.82 4.85 1.64
C VAL A 102 1.63 4.69 0.37
N GLY A 103 1.32 3.69 -0.45
CA GLY A 103 2.00 3.48 -1.72
C GLY A 103 1.42 2.32 -2.53
N VAL A 104 1.76 2.29 -3.82
CA VAL A 104 1.57 1.12 -4.69
C VAL A 104 2.84 0.28 -4.60
N TYR A 105 2.69 -1.02 -4.39
CA TYR A 105 3.83 -1.92 -4.35
C TYR A 105 4.33 -2.19 -5.77
N GLU A 106 5.64 -2.00 -6.01
CA GLU A 106 6.31 -1.99 -7.32
C GLU A 106 5.76 -3.04 -8.28
N THR A 107 5.88 -4.32 -7.90
CA THR A 107 5.36 -5.45 -8.65
C THR A 107 4.91 -6.54 -7.70
N ILE A 108 4.01 -7.38 -8.20
CA ILE A 108 3.57 -8.58 -7.51
C ILE A 108 4.71 -9.59 -7.31
N GLU A 109 5.86 -9.45 -7.98
CA GLU A 109 7.00 -10.37 -7.84
C GLU A 109 8.16 -9.82 -6.97
N ALA A 110 8.10 -8.55 -6.57
CA ALA A 110 9.07 -7.97 -5.66
C ALA A 110 9.01 -8.66 -4.29
N PRO A 111 10.14 -8.89 -3.61
CA PRO A 111 10.16 -9.48 -2.26
C PRO A 111 9.39 -8.59 -1.29
N PRO A 112 8.81 -9.11 -0.19
CA PRO A 112 8.15 -8.28 0.82
C PRO A 112 9.09 -7.25 1.46
N LEU A 113 8.55 -6.11 1.90
CA LEU A 113 9.23 -5.13 2.75
C LEU A 113 9.93 -5.82 3.92
N GLU A 114 11.18 -5.43 4.16
CA GLU A 114 11.97 -5.95 5.27
C GLU A 114 11.37 -5.61 6.63
N ASP A 115 11.42 -6.57 7.55
CA ASP A 115 10.98 -6.35 8.93
C ASP A 115 11.94 -5.41 9.67
N GLY A 116 11.38 -4.49 10.45
CA GLY A 116 12.17 -3.52 11.23
C GLY A 116 11.42 -2.22 11.47
N VAL A 117 12.10 -1.26 12.09
CA VAL A 117 11.62 0.12 12.19
C VAL A 117 12.13 0.87 10.98
N MET A 118 11.21 1.38 10.16
CA MET A 118 11.55 2.20 9.00
C MET A 118 11.85 3.63 9.48
N PRO A 119 13.05 4.20 9.23
CA PRO A 119 13.50 5.44 9.86
C PRO A 119 12.77 6.73 9.41
N SER A 120 11.97 6.67 8.35
CA SER A 120 10.96 7.66 7.97
C SER A 120 10.25 7.09 6.73
N TYR A 121 9.08 7.64 6.38
CA TYR A 121 8.34 7.26 5.18
C TYR A 121 9.30 7.21 3.97
N VAL A 122 9.35 6.06 3.30
CA VAL A 122 10.03 5.96 2.01
C VAL A 122 9.22 6.86 1.08
N GLU A 123 9.78 7.98 0.64
CA GLU A 123 9.24 8.67 -0.52
C GLU A 123 9.32 7.65 -1.66
N TRP A 124 8.18 7.07 -1.99
CA TRP A 124 8.05 6.30 -3.22
C TRP A 124 8.20 7.35 -4.32
N ASP A 125 9.39 7.43 -4.91
CA ASP A 125 9.65 8.33 -6.02
C ASP A 125 8.53 8.14 -7.05
N ASP A 126 7.75 9.20 -7.29
CA ASP A 126 6.80 9.27 -8.41
C ASP A 126 7.55 9.29 -9.77
N ASP A 127 8.89 9.28 -9.75
CA ASP A 127 9.77 9.14 -10.92
C ASP A 127 10.11 7.67 -11.16
N PHE A 128 9.20 6.97 -11.84
CA PHE A 128 9.56 5.80 -12.65
C PHE A 128 10.40 6.25 -13.86
N ASP A 129 11.65 6.65 -13.62
CA ASP A 129 12.65 6.96 -14.65
C ASP A 129 13.58 5.75 -14.88
N GLY A 130 12.96 4.60 -15.12
CA GLY A 130 13.64 3.43 -15.67
C GLY A 130 14.01 3.63 -17.13
N VAL A 131 14.97 4.52 -17.41
CA VAL A 131 15.63 4.61 -18.72
C VAL A 131 17.14 4.49 -18.52
N ASP A 132 17.64 3.36 -19.00
CA ASP A 132 19.02 2.90 -19.08
C ASP A 132 20.00 4.03 -19.49
N GLU A 133 21.02 4.28 -18.65
CA GLU A 133 22.01 5.37 -18.76
C GLU A 133 22.90 5.28 -20.03
N ASP A 134 22.78 4.21 -20.82
CA ASP A 134 23.65 3.93 -21.97
C ASP A 134 23.05 4.24 -23.37
N SER A 135 21.96 5.02 -23.47
CA SER A 135 21.37 5.36 -24.78
C SER A 135 21.13 6.86 -25.08
N ILE A 136 22.25 7.52 -25.42
CA ILE A 136 22.40 8.49 -26.54
C ILE A 136 21.44 9.72 -26.60
N GLU A 137 22.01 10.87 -26.25
CA GLU A 137 21.98 12.15 -27.01
C GLU A 137 20.62 12.80 -27.36
N TYR A 138 19.68 12.89 -26.40
CA TYR A 138 18.47 13.74 -26.55
C TYR A 138 18.23 14.76 -25.40
N GLY A 139 19.18 14.94 -24.48
CA GLY A 139 19.02 15.85 -23.32
C GLY A 139 19.63 17.25 -23.45
N ALA A 140 20.50 17.49 -24.44
CA ALA A 140 21.32 18.71 -24.49
C ALA A 140 20.51 20.01 -24.60
N GLY A 141 19.33 19.97 -25.23
CA GLY A 141 18.45 21.14 -25.35
C GLY A 141 17.72 21.50 -24.06
N TRP A 142 17.40 20.51 -23.23
CA TRP A 142 16.70 20.69 -21.96
C TRP A 142 17.64 21.24 -20.89
N ASP A 143 18.85 20.67 -20.81
CA ASP A 143 19.91 21.11 -19.89
C ASP A 143 20.34 22.56 -20.15
N ALA A 144 20.41 22.96 -21.42
CA ALA A 144 20.72 24.33 -21.80
C ALA A 144 19.61 25.31 -21.41
N GLY A 145 18.34 24.92 -21.57
CA GLY A 145 17.19 25.74 -21.15
C GLY A 145 17.08 25.89 -19.64
N TYR A 146 17.34 24.82 -18.89
CA TYR A 146 17.31 24.81 -17.43
C TYR A 146 18.38 25.72 -16.82
N LYS A 147 19.61 25.69 -17.36
CA LYS A 147 20.70 26.58 -16.90
C LYS A 147 20.44 28.04 -17.24
N ALA A 148 19.92 28.33 -18.44
CA ALA A 148 19.57 29.69 -18.82
C ALA A 148 18.47 30.28 -17.91
N ALA A 149 17.51 29.46 -17.47
CA ALA A 149 16.45 29.88 -16.56
C ALA A 149 16.92 30.13 -15.11
N GLN A 150 18.11 29.65 -14.73
CA GLN A 150 18.71 29.92 -13.41
C GLN A 150 19.59 31.17 -13.39
N GLU A 151 19.96 31.71 -14.56
CA GLU A 151 20.82 32.88 -14.70
C GLU A 151 20.04 34.20 -14.92
N GLU A 152 18.70 34.16 -14.98
CA GLU A 152 17.79 35.34 -14.92
C GLU A 152 17.22 35.57 -13.51
#